data_AF-A0A4D6HSP8-F1
#
_entry.id   AF-A0A4D6HSP8-F1
#
_cell.length_a   1.000
_cell.length_b   1.000
_cell.length_c   1.000
_cell.angle_alpha   90.00
_cell.angle_beta   90.00
_cell.angle_gamma   90.00
#
_symmetry.space_group_name_H-M   'P 1'
#
loop_
_entity.id
_entity.type
_entity.pdbx_description
1 polymer ?
#
loop_
_entity_poly.entity_id
_entity_poly.type
_entity_poly.pdbx_seq_one_letter_code
_entity_poly.pdbx_strand_id
1 'polypeptide(L)'
;MQTHTKEALASLTAALALVGVIHAGIWFTMFGTPDLMVLGFPFHYFWLVAGGPVAMFVLYWIYYQYITSSIMEEKERLNASTDRAGASDDISAKAGDDDD
;
A
#
# COMPACT_ATOMS: atom_id res chain seq x y z
N MET A 1 -14.69 4.31 9.76
CA MET A 1 -13.72 5.41 9.93
C MET A 1 -12.25 4.99 9.69
N GLN A 2 -11.98 3.80 9.11
CA GLN A 2 -10.63 3.24 9.02
C GLN A 2 -10.05 3.32 7.59
N THR A 3 -10.90 3.26 6.56
CA THR A 3 -10.51 3.28 5.14
C THR A 3 -9.93 4.63 4.71
N HIS A 4 -10.58 5.75 5.05
CA HIS A 4 -10.08 7.10 4.74
C HIS A 4 -8.71 7.42 5.36
N THR A 5 -8.43 6.92 6.57
CA THR A 5 -7.13 7.13 7.22
C THR A 5 -6.02 6.31 6.54
N LYS A 6 -6.35 5.09 6.07
CA LYS A 6 -5.42 4.23 5.31
C LYS A 6 -5.12 4.83 3.93
N GLU A 7 -6.11 5.35 3.22
CA GLU A 7 -5.93 6.03 1.94
C GLU A 7 -5.12 7.34 2.10
N ALA A 8 -5.38 8.11 3.15
CA ALA A 8 -4.62 9.32 3.45
C ALA A 8 -3.15 9.00 3.77
N LEU A 9 -2.89 7.94 4.55
CA LEU A 9 -1.53 7.47 4.84
C LEU A 9 -0.82 7.00 3.57
N ALA A 10 -1.47 6.18 2.75
CA ALA A 10 -0.90 5.72 1.49
C ALA A 10 -0.56 6.88 0.54
N SER A 11 -1.44 7.88 0.45
CA SER A 11 -1.24 9.08 -0.36
C SER A 11 -0.09 9.94 0.17
N LEU A 12 0.01 10.10 1.49
CA LEU A 12 1.09 10.83 2.14
C LEU A 12 2.44 10.13 1.94
N THR A 13 2.50 8.81 2.11
CA THR A 13 3.71 8.02 1.89
C THR A 13 4.13 8.05 0.42
N ALA A 14 3.19 7.98 -0.52
CA ALA A 14 3.46 8.13 -1.94
C ALA A 14 4.02 9.53 -2.26
N ALA A 15 3.45 10.59 -1.68
CA ALA A 15 3.93 11.96 -1.86
C ALA A 15 5.36 12.14 -1.30
N LEU A 16 5.63 11.65 -0.09
CA LEU A 16 6.95 11.72 0.53
C LEU A 16 8.00 10.92 -0.27
N ALA A 17 7.62 9.75 -0.77
CA ALA A 17 8.49 8.95 -1.60
C ALA A 17 8.80 9.61 -2.94
N LEU A 18 7.80 10.23 -3.58
CA LEU A 18 8.00 11.00 -4.80
C LEU A 18 8.95 12.18 -4.57
N VAL A 19 8.74 12.93 -3.50
CA VAL A 19 9.62 14.03 -3.08
C VAL A 19 11.04 13.51 -2.86
N GLY A 20 11.20 12.38 -2.16
CA GLY A 20 12.49 11.74 -1.91
C GLY A 20 13.21 11.30 -3.18
N VAL A 21 12.52 10.65 -4.12
CA VAL A 21 13.09 10.20 -5.40
C VAL A 21 13.54 11.39 -6.24
N ILE A 22 12.71 12.43 -6.35
CA ILE A 22 13.02 13.64 -7.12
C ILE A 22 14.20 14.39 -6.46
N HIS A 23 14.17 14.60 -5.15
CA HIS A 23 15.25 15.32 -4.45
C HIS A 23 16.55 14.52 -4.47
N ALA A 24 16.50 13.19 -4.33
CA ALA A 24 17.68 12.34 -4.49
C ALA A 24 18.25 12.44 -5.91
N GLY A 25 17.39 12.41 -6.94
CA GLY A 25 17.80 12.60 -8.33
C GLY A 25 18.49 13.96 -8.56
N ILE A 26 17.86 15.05 -8.10
CA ILE A 26 18.41 16.41 -8.21
C ILE A 26 19.74 16.53 -7.44
N TRP A 27 19.80 15.98 -6.23
CA TRP A 27 21.00 15.98 -5.41
C TRP A 27 22.14 15.21 -6.08
N PHE A 28 21.88 14.03 -6.68
CA PHE A 28 22.89 13.30 -7.43
C PHE A 28 23.35 14.03 -8.70
N THR A 29 22.49 14.82 -9.34
CA THR A 29 22.90 15.63 -10.49
C THR A 29 23.69 16.89 -10.12
N MET A 30 23.40 17.52 -8.98
CA MET A 30 24.07 18.76 -8.55
C MET A 30 25.32 18.51 -7.68
N PHE A 31 25.29 17.48 -6.84
CA PHE A 31 26.28 17.22 -5.80
C PHE A 31 26.80 15.77 -5.80
N GLY A 32 26.26 14.90 -6.65
CA GLY A 32 26.68 13.51 -6.74
C GLY A 32 28.16 13.42 -7.10
N THR A 33 28.86 12.51 -6.42
CA THR A 33 30.28 12.21 -6.58
C THR A 33 30.67 12.10 -8.06
N PRO A 34 31.35 13.11 -8.64
CA PRO A 34 31.72 13.11 -10.06
C PRO A 34 32.68 11.96 -10.41
N ASP A 35 33.37 11.41 -9.41
CA ASP A 35 34.33 10.31 -9.55
C ASP A 35 33.66 8.91 -9.58
N LEU A 36 32.37 8.82 -9.29
CA LEU A 36 31.66 7.55 -9.28
C LEU A 36 31.07 7.30 -10.67
N MET A 37 31.75 6.45 -11.43
CA MET A 37 31.35 6.06 -12.78
C MET A 37 30.86 4.62 -12.81
N VAL A 38 29.77 4.39 -13.54
CA VAL A 38 29.23 3.06 -13.83
C VAL A 38 29.30 2.85 -15.34
N LEU A 39 30.03 1.83 -15.79
CA LEU A 39 30.23 1.54 -17.22
C LEU A 39 30.80 2.72 -18.03
N GLY A 40 31.61 3.58 -17.40
CA GLY A 40 32.20 4.75 -18.05
C GLY A 40 31.28 5.97 -18.14
N PHE A 41 30.07 5.90 -17.57
CA PHE A 41 29.16 7.04 -17.45
C PHE A 41 29.08 7.53 -15.99
N PRO A 42 28.91 8.83 -15.76
CA PRO A 42 28.64 9.36 -14.43
C PRO A 42 27.43 8.68 -13.77
N PHE A 43 27.55 8.36 -12.48
CA PHE A 43 26.54 7.63 -11.72
C PHE A 43 25.12 8.22 -11.81
N HIS A 44 24.97 9.55 -11.94
CA HIS A 44 23.65 10.18 -12.04
C HIS A 44 22.86 9.72 -13.28
N TYR A 45 23.52 9.37 -14.40
CA TYR A 45 22.85 8.77 -15.56
C TYR A 45 22.38 7.35 -15.26
N PHE A 46 23.20 6.56 -14.58
CA PHE A 46 22.81 5.23 -14.13
C PHE A 46 21.64 5.29 -13.15
N TRP A 47 21.65 6.24 -12.22
CA TRP A 47 20.53 6.48 -11.30
C TRP A 47 19.24 6.81 -12.05
N LEU A 48 19.30 7.62 -13.10
CA LEU A 48 18.12 7.99 -13.87
C LEU A 48 17.53 6.79 -14.65
N VAL A 49 18.39 5.94 -15.21
CA VAL A 49 17.98 4.81 -16.07
C VAL A 49 17.59 3.57 -15.27
N ALA A 50 18.26 3.30 -14.15
CA ALA A 50 18.05 2.08 -13.37
C ALA A 50 17.51 2.38 -11.96
N GLY A 51 18.12 3.34 -11.25
CA GLY A 51 17.75 3.67 -9.87
C GLY A 51 16.31 4.18 -9.73
N GLY A 52 15.91 5.14 -10.57
CA GLY A 52 14.56 5.70 -10.59
C GLY A 52 13.47 4.64 -10.84
N PRO A 53 13.58 3.82 -11.91
CA PRO A 53 12.63 2.73 -12.15
C PRO A 53 12.58 1.69 -11.03
N VAL A 54 13.71 1.32 -10.43
CA VAL A 54 13.74 0.40 -9.29
C VAL A 54 13.01 1.00 -8.08
N ALA A 55 13.27 2.27 -7.77
CA ALA A 55 12.58 2.97 -6.68
C ALA A 55 11.06 3.03 -6.91
N MET A 56 10.63 3.31 -8.15
CA MET A 56 9.21 3.28 -8.53
C MET A 56 8.61 1.89 -8.40
N PHE A 57 9.35 0.85 -8.80
CA PHE A 57 8.89 -0.54 -8.67
C PHE A 57 8.69 -0.94 -7.21
N VAL A 58 9.63 -0.60 -6.34
CA VAL A 58 9.53 -0.87 -4.90
C VAL A 58 8.34 -0.12 -4.28
N LEU A 59 8.12 1.14 -4.67
CA LEU A 59 6.96 1.91 -4.21
C LEU A 59 5.65 1.29 -4.65
N TYR A 60 5.56 0.91 -5.93
CA TYR A 60 4.39 0.24 -6.47
C TYR A 60 4.13 -1.09 -5.77
N TRP A 61 5.19 -1.87 -5.50
CA TRP A 61 5.10 -3.13 -4.77
C TRP A 61 4.56 -2.94 -3.36
N ILE A 62 5.11 -1.98 -2.59
CA ILE A 62 4.64 -1.66 -1.24
C ILE A 62 3.18 -1.22 -1.26
N TYR A 63 2.83 -0.35 -2.21
CA TYR A 63 1.45 0.10 -2.41
C TYR A 63 0.50 -1.09 -2.69
N TYR A 64 0.90 -2.00 -3.57
CA TYR A 64 0.11 -3.18 -3.92
C TYR A 64 -0.10 -4.12 -2.72
N GLN A 65 0.94 -4.39 -1.94
CA GLN A 65 0.86 -5.19 -0.71
C GLN A 65 -0.10 -4.55 0.30
N TYR A 66 -0.01 -3.23 0.46
CA TYR A 66 -0.87 -2.49 1.39
C TYR A 66 -2.35 -2.52 0.98
N ILE A 67 -2.63 -2.26 -0.30
CA ILE A 67 -4.00 -2.33 -0.84
C ILE A 67 -4.55 -3.75 -0.74
N THR A 68 -3.78 -4.76 -1.15
CA THR A 68 -4.24 -6.16 -1.15
C THR A 68 -4.56 -6.65 0.26
N SER A 69 -3.69 -6.35 1.24
CA SER A 69 -3.95 -6.68 2.64
C SER A 69 -5.17 -5.94 3.19
N SER A 70 -5.36 -4.65 2.84
CA SER A 70 -6.53 -3.89 3.26
C SER A 70 -7.85 -4.44 2.71
N ILE A 71 -7.87 -4.87 1.44
CA ILE A 71 -9.07 -5.44 0.79
C ILE A 71 -9.41 -6.80 1.40
N MET A 72 -8.41 -7.63 1.69
CA MET A 72 -8.63 -8.93 2.35
C MET A 72 -9.18 -8.74 3.77
N GLU A 73 -8.61 -7.81 4.54
CA GLU A 73 -9.06 -7.49 5.91
C GLU A 73 -10.49 -6.93 5.91
N GLU A 74 -10.85 -6.10 4.93
CA GLU A 74 -12.21 -5.57 4.79
C GLU A 74 -13.22 -6.66 4.38
N LYS A 75 -12.84 -7.57 3.48
CA LYS A 75 -13.65 -8.73 3.12
C LYS A 75 -13.87 -9.68 4.30
N GLU A 76 -12.86 -9.92 5.10
CA GLU A 76 -12.95 -10.81 6.27
C GLU A 76 -13.87 -10.21 7.35
N ARG A 77 -13.80 -8.89 7.57
CA ARG A 77 -14.74 -8.19 8.46
C ARG A 77 -16.17 -8.22 7.94
N LEU A 78 -16.38 -8.05 6.63
CA LEU A 78 -17.69 -8.16 6.00
C LEU A 78 -18.26 -9.58 6.19
N ASN A 79 -17.49 -10.61 5.86
CA ASN A 79 -17.92 -12.01 6.04
C ASN A 79 -18.22 -12.33 7.51
N ALA A 80 -17.37 -11.90 8.44
CA ALA A 80 -17.60 -12.11 9.88
C ALA A 80 -18.85 -11.38 10.39
N SER A 81 -19.20 -10.23 9.81
CA SER A 81 -20.45 -9.52 10.12
C SER A 81 -21.68 -10.21 9.53
N THR A 82 -21.56 -10.79 8.34
CA THR A 82 -22.62 -11.57 7.68
C THR A 82 -22.90 -12.88 8.41
N ASP A 83 -21.86 -13.61 8.83
CA ASP A 83 -22.02 -14.85 9.60
C ASP A 83 -22.67 -14.58 10.96
N ARG A 84 -22.36 -13.45 11.59
CA ARG A 84 -22.98 -13.06 12.86
C ARG A 84 -24.44 -12.61 12.71
N ALA A 85 -24.80 -12.04 11.56
CA ALA A 85 -26.19 -11.72 11.22
C ALA A 85 -27.00 -12.97 10.86
N GLY A 86 -26.39 -13.95 10.18
CA GLY A 86 -27.01 -15.26 9.92
C GLY A 86 -27.24 -16.09 11.18
N ALA A 87 -26.30 -16.06 12.13
CA ALA A 87 -26.44 -16.77 13.40
C ALA A 87 -27.55 -16.20 14.31
N SER A 88 -27.93 -14.92 14.14
CA SER A 88 -29.04 -14.31 14.89
C SER A 88 -30.43 -14.67 14.35
N ASP A 89 -30.55 -15.06 13.07
CA ASP A 89 -31.83 -15.48 12.50
C ASP A 89 -32.20 -16.93 12.90
N ASP A 90 -31.20 -17.80 13.10
CA ASP A 90 -31.43 -19.19 13.51
C ASP A 90 -31.83 -19.36 14.98
N ILE A 91 -31.51 -18.39 15.86
CA ILE A 91 -31.90 -18.44 17.29
C ILE A 91 -33.35 -17.97 17.49
N SER A 92 -33.90 -17.17 16.57
CA SER A 92 -35.28 -16.65 16.67
C SER A 92 -36.34 -17.64 16.15
N ALA A 93 -35.97 -18.63 15.34
CA ALA A 93 -36.91 -19.53 14.67
C ALA A 93 -37.37 -20.76 15.51
N LYS A 94 -36.95 -20.89 16.78
CA LYS A 94 -37.24 -22.09 17.60
C LYS A 94 -37.79 -21.82 19.01
N ALA A 95 -38.43 -20.68 19.22
CA ALA A 95 -39.11 -20.34 20.47
C ALA A 95 -40.60 -20.07 20.23
N GLY A 96 -41.38 -21.13 20.00
CA GLY A 96 -42.84 -21.01 19.94
C GLY A 96 -43.51 -22.11 19.13
N ASP A 97 -43.62 -23.31 19.72
CA ASP A 97 -44.81 -24.16 19.62
C ASP A 97 -44.62 -25.33 20.59
N ASP A 98 -45.31 -25.28 21.73
CA ASP A 98 -45.63 -26.44 22.60
C ASP A 98 -46.68 -25.94 23.61
N ASP A 99 -47.87 -25.62 23.10
CA ASP A 99 -49.11 -25.59 23.86
C ASP A 99 -49.88 -26.88 23.51
N ASP A 100 -49.82 -27.88 24.41
CA ASP A 100 -50.87 -28.89 24.65
C ASP A 100 -50.58 -29.72 25.92
#